data_AF-A0A9E5IZN4-F1
#
_entry.id   AF-A0A9E5IZN4-F1
#
_cell.length_a   1.000
_cell.length_b   1.000
_cell.length_c   1.000
_cell.angle_alpha   90.00
_cell.angle_beta   90.00
_cell.angle_gamma   90.00
#
_symmetry.space_group_name_H-M   'P 1'
#
loop_
_entity.id
_entity.type
_entity.pdbx_description
1 polymer ?
#
loop_
_entity_poly.entity_id
_entity_poly.type
_entity_poly.pdbx_seq_one_letter_code
_entity_poly.pdbx_strand_id
1 'polypeptide(L)'
;MRTSTSMHGLIAFDKFKDALSAEEACRLVGDALLARAPGTKVDLCPLTDGGEGFARILAQASGGTLHPMKVTGPVGTSVEGEYGLVPWNLLAPKVRARLGIRKDGQGVLGLVDMASASGLARIPRHKRNPWGTSSRGTGELLLAAAGRGADPILLGAGGSGTSDLGIGCLQALGLCARDPEGREITPLSPDHWERVESVECLLPERFPRICVACDVTNPLLGPRGAVQVYGPQKGLAVTDLDAFETLFAAMARRLFQLSGRQGDYFGIPGAGAAGGIGFGLMVLAGAELVQGSDLVSEWLDLPERIRAADMVLTGEGRFDRSSLEGKGPAALVARALELGKKVHVFAGSIEPGLKIPFDRARAENPLRAHRPRRLPAGSAFGKSAAANGRKVDPGRAGGGLGSLKKL
;
A
#
# COMPACT_ATOMS: atom_id res chain seq x y z
N MET A 1 -38.21 15.91 26.55
CA MET A 1 -37.35 14.81 26.07
C MET A 1 -36.47 15.33 24.95
N ARG A 2 -35.18 15.60 25.19
CA ARG A 2 -34.23 15.83 24.10
C ARG A 2 -33.97 14.46 23.47
N THR A 3 -34.38 14.28 22.22
CA THR A 3 -33.92 13.16 21.40
C THR A 3 -32.39 13.27 21.37
N SER A 4 -31.71 12.39 22.11
CA SER A 4 -30.26 12.27 22.03
C SER A 4 -29.95 11.75 20.64
N THR A 5 -29.73 12.65 19.67
CA THR A 5 -29.20 12.28 18.37
C THR A 5 -27.84 11.61 18.61
N SER A 6 -27.82 10.29 18.41
CA SER A 6 -26.60 9.48 18.47
C SER A 6 -25.60 10.06 17.48
N MET A 7 -24.52 10.63 17.99
CA MET A 7 -23.42 11.17 17.19
C MET A 7 -22.83 10.07 16.30
N HIS A 8 -22.50 10.37 15.05
CA HIS A 8 -21.89 9.43 14.11
C HIS A 8 -20.43 9.80 13.82
N GLY A 9 -19.50 8.94 14.25
CA GLY A 9 -18.07 9.11 14.03
C GLY A 9 -17.54 8.17 12.94
N LEU A 10 -17.04 8.74 11.85
CA LEU A 10 -16.25 8.02 10.85
C LEU A 10 -14.80 7.96 11.31
N ILE A 11 -14.26 6.76 11.46
CA ILE A 11 -12.92 6.50 11.95
C ILE A 11 -12.12 5.85 10.82
N ALA A 12 -11.34 6.67 10.12
CA ALA A 12 -10.69 6.27 8.89
C ALA A 12 -9.20 6.60 8.92
N PHE A 13 -8.38 5.61 9.27
CA PHE A 13 -6.94 5.77 9.47
C PHE A 13 -6.16 5.01 8.42
N ASP A 14 -5.03 5.57 7.98
CA ASP A 14 -3.99 4.78 7.34
C ASP A 14 -3.03 4.22 8.40
N LYS A 15 -2.15 3.31 8.00
CA LYS A 15 -1.16 2.68 8.87
C LYS A 15 -0.24 3.71 9.54
N PHE A 16 0.13 3.40 10.78
CA PHE A 16 1.24 4.05 11.46
C PHE A 16 2.47 3.20 11.18
N LYS A 17 3.28 3.62 10.18
CA LYS A 17 4.46 2.89 9.72
C LYS A 17 5.30 2.36 10.89
N ASP A 18 5.63 1.08 10.86
CA ASP A 18 6.38 0.34 11.89
C ASP A 18 5.69 0.27 13.29
N ALA A 19 4.41 0.63 13.42
CA ALA A 19 3.72 0.70 14.72
C ALA A 19 2.33 0.04 14.76
N LEU A 20 1.38 0.47 13.91
CA LEU A 20 -0.01 -0.02 13.91
C LEU A 20 -0.50 -0.19 12.47
N SER A 21 -1.25 -1.26 12.22
CA SER A 21 -2.04 -1.37 10.99
C SER A 21 -3.18 -0.35 10.97
N ALA A 22 -3.73 -0.07 9.78
CA ALA A 22 -4.91 0.78 9.64
C ALA A 22 -6.12 0.24 10.43
N GLU A 23 -6.33 -1.08 10.40
CA GLU A 23 -7.39 -1.76 11.16
C GLU A 23 -7.20 -1.58 12.66
N GLU A 24 -5.98 -1.76 13.17
CA GLU A 24 -5.65 -1.59 14.59
C GLU A 24 -5.85 -0.15 15.03
N ALA A 25 -5.41 0.82 14.23
CA ALA A 25 -5.61 2.24 14.51
C ALA A 25 -7.10 2.61 14.57
N CYS A 26 -7.89 2.19 13.56
CA CYS A 26 -9.33 2.40 13.55
C CYS A 26 -10.01 1.79 14.78
N ARG A 27 -9.68 0.54 15.11
CA ARG A 27 -10.27 -0.15 16.27
C ARG A 27 -9.92 0.54 17.58
N LEU A 28 -8.64 0.87 17.81
CA LEU A 28 -8.20 1.53 19.04
C LEU A 28 -8.89 2.90 19.26
N VAL A 29 -9.04 3.68 18.18
CA VAL A 29 -9.73 4.98 18.26
C VAL A 29 -11.24 4.79 18.44
N GLY A 30 -11.84 3.79 17.81
CA GLY A 30 -13.25 3.42 17.98
C GLY A 30 -13.58 2.99 19.40
N ASP A 31 -12.79 2.07 19.95
CA ASP A 31 -12.94 1.58 21.34
C ASP A 31 -12.82 2.75 22.32
N ALA A 32 -11.85 3.65 22.11
CA ALA A 32 -11.66 4.84 22.93
C ALA A 32 -12.82 5.85 22.81
N LEU A 33 -13.41 5.99 21.63
CA LEU A 33 -14.57 6.87 21.40
C LEU A 33 -15.81 6.32 22.11
N LEU A 34 -16.09 5.02 21.98
CA LEU A 34 -17.20 4.35 22.66
C LEU A 34 -17.06 4.40 24.18
N ALA A 35 -15.85 4.22 24.71
CA ALA A 35 -15.59 4.31 26.15
C ALA A 35 -15.91 5.70 26.74
N ARG A 36 -15.77 6.77 25.94
CA ARG A 36 -16.05 8.15 26.36
C ARG A 36 -17.47 8.60 26.04
N ALA A 37 -18.04 8.11 24.94
CA ALA A 37 -19.36 8.45 24.46
C ALA A 37 -20.09 7.19 23.97
N PRO A 38 -20.65 6.37 24.87
CA PRO A 38 -21.24 5.07 24.54
C PRO A 38 -22.43 5.10 23.56
N GLY A 39 -23.10 6.25 23.45
CA GLY A 39 -24.20 6.46 22.52
C GLY A 39 -23.77 6.89 21.10
N THR A 40 -22.48 6.80 20.78
CA THR A 40 -21.94 7.16 19.46
C THR A 40 -22.05 5.99 18.51
N LYS A 41 -22.58 6.21 17.30
CA LYS A 41 -22.43 5.28 16.19
C LYS A 41 -20.99 5.38 15.67
N VAL A 42 -20.26 4.27 15.69
CA VAL A 42 -18.89 4.18 15.17
C VAL A 42 -18.87 3.48 13.83
N ASP A 43 -18.33 4.14 12.81
CA ASP A 43 -18.07 3.59 11.48
C ASP A 43 -16.55 3.46 11.30
N LEU A 44 -16.05 2.22 11.30
CA LEU A 44 -14.63 1.94 11.09
C LEU A 44 -14.37 1.78 9.59
N CYS A 45 -13.42 2.56 9.07
CA CYS A 45 -13.06 2.56 7.66
C CYS A 45 -11.53 2.61 7.49
N PRO A 46 -10.82 1.50 7.72
CA PRO A 46 -9.37 1.43 7.49
C PRO A 46 -9.02 1.90 6.07
N LEU A 47 -8.03 2.79 5.95
CA LEU A 47 -7.56 3.34 4.68
C LEU A 47 -6.32 2.59 4.19
N THR A 48 -6.03 2.71 2.90
CA THR A 48 -4.81 2.20 2.29
C THR A 48 -4.37 3.13 1.15
N ASP A 49 -3.05 3.22 0.98
CA ASP A 49 -2.34 3.99 -0.05
C ASP A 49 -1.82 3.09 -1.19
N GLY A 50 -2.31 1.85 -1.28
CA GLY A 50 -1.78 0.85 -2.22
C GLY A 50 -0.61 0.03 -1.67
N GLY A 51 -0.13 0.32 -0.46
CA GLY A 51 0.91 -0.45 0.22
C GLY A 51 0.36 -1.49 1.20
N GLU A 52 1.10 -1.72 2.29
CA GLU A 52 0.77 -2.73 3.29
C GLU A 52 -0.71 -2.71 3.72
N GLY A 53 -1.35 -3.87 3.62
CA GLY A 53 -2.74 -4.09 4.00
C GLY A 53 -3.74 -3.81 2.88
N PHE A 54 -3.30 -3.37 1.70
CA PHE A 54 -4.17 -3.04 0.57
C PHE A 54 -5.15 -4.17 0.20
N ALA A 55 -4.63 -5.37 -0.04
CA ALA A 55 -5.48 -6.52 -0.41
C ALA A 55 -6.47 -6.90 0.71
N ARG A 56 -6.00 -6.89 1.97
CA ARG A 56 -6.81 -7.17 3.15
C ARG A 56 -7.99 -6.23 3.30
N ILE A 57 -7.69 -4.93 3.31
CA ILE A 57 -8.65 -3.87 3.55
C ILE A 57 -9.73 -3.88 2.48
N LEU A 58 -9.34 -3.99 1.20
CA LEU A 58 -10.31 -4.01 0.10
C LEU A 58 -11.13 -5.30 0.06
N ALA A 59 -10.52 -6.46 0.37
CA ALA A 59 -11.25 -7.73 0.45
C ALA A 59 -12.31 -7.66 1.55
N GLN A 60 -11.94 -7.29 2.77
CA GLN A 60 -12.85 -7.20 3.90
C GLN A 60 -13.97 -6.17 3.68
N ALA A 61 -13.64 -5.00 3.11
CA ALA A 61 -14.61 -3.95 2.83
C ALA A 61 -15.73 -4.39 1.87
N SER A 62 -15.45 -5.38 1.02
CA SER A 62 -16.43 -5.96 0.08
C SER A 62 -16.93 -7.35 0.48
N GLY A 63 -16.60 -7.85 1.67
CA GLY A 63 -16.99 -9.21 2.09
C GLY A 63 -16.30 -10.33 1.29
N GLY A 64 -15.13 -10.06 0.73
CA GLY A 64 -14.26 -11.04 0.11
C GLY A 64 -13.54 -11.94 1.11
N THR A 65 -12.65 -12.78 0.59
CA THR A 65 -11.88 -13.76 1.36
C THR A 65 -10.39 -13.50 1.25
N LEU A 66 -9.62 -13.91 2.26
CA LEU A 66 -8.17 -13.79 2.31
C LEU A 66 -7.52 -15.16 2.38
N HIS A 67 -6.42 -15.31 1.67
CA HIS A 67 -5.69 -16.56 1.53
C HIS A 67 -4.22 -16.35 1.90
N PRO A 68 -3.82 -16.69 3.13
CA PRO A 68 -2.43 -16.61 3.55
C PRO A 68 -1.60 -17.71 2.87
N MET A 69 -0.36 -17.39 2.52
CA MET A 69 0.61 -18.35 1.99
C MET A 69 2.05 -17.90 2.23
N LYS A 70 2.97 -18.86 2.27
CA LYS A 70 4.40 -18.57 2.27
C LYS A 70 4.87 -18.23 0.87
N VAL A 71 5.61 -17.14 0.77
CA VAL A 71 6.22 -16.64 -0.47
C VAL A 71 7.68 -16.27 -0.25
N THR A 72 8.41 -16.12 -1.34
CA THR A 72 9.79 -15.63 -1.35
C THR A 72 9.82 -14.15 -1.00
N GLY A 73 10.40 -13.81 0.16
CA GLY A 73 10.59 -12.43 0.58
C GLY A 73 11.65 -11.69 -0.25
N PRO A 74 11.79 -10.37 -0.07
CA PRO A 74 12.61 -9.53 -0.94
C PRO A 74 14.11 -9.84 -0.87
N VAL A 75 14.58 -10.51 0.18
CA VAL A 75 15.97 -10.94 0.38
C VAL A 75 16.13 -12.47 0.29
N GLY A 76 15.19 -13.14 -0.39
CA GLY A 76 15.20 -14.59 -0.65
C GLY A 76 14.68 -15.47 0.49
N THR A 77 14.53 -14.94 1.71
CA THR A 77 13.96 -15.69 2.83
C THR A 77 12.44 -15.81 2.71
N SER A 78 11.86 -16.95 3.13
CA SER A 78 10.41 -17.13 3.15
C SER A 78 9.72 -16.14 4.11
N VAL A 79 8.62 -15.53 3.66
CA VAL A 79 7.75 -14.64 4.45
C VAL A 79 6.30 -15.06 4.29
N GLU A 80 5.46 -14.69 5.27
CA GLU A 80 4.00 -14.81 5.14
C GLU A 80 3.48 -13.68 4.26
N GLY A 81 2.88 -14.04 3.13
CA GLY A 81 2.10 -13.17 2.27
C GLY A 81 0.62 -13.56 2.30
N GLU A 82 -0.22 -12.73 1.69
CA GLU A 82 -1.63 -13.06 1.51
C GLU A 82 -2.17 -12.41 0.23
N TYR A 83 -3.16 -13.03 -0.38
CA TYR A 83 -3.94 -12.46 -1.46
C TYR A 83 -5.43 -12.51 -1.14
N GLY A 84 -6.19 -11.58 -1.69
CA GLY A 84 -7.63 -11.50 -1.52
C GLY A 84 -8.38 -11.98 -2.77
N LEU A 85 -9.58 -12.50 -2.57
CA LEU A 85 -10.52 -12.84 -3.63
C LEU A 85 -11.88 -12.18 -3.36
N VAL A 86 -12.40 -11.44 -4.33
CA VAL A 86 -13.70 -10.75 -4.24
C VAL A 86 -14.58 -11.13 -5.41
N PRO A 87 -15.69 -11.87 -5.19
CA PRO A 87 -16.69 -12.08 -6.23
C PRO A 87 -17.19 -10.77 -6.83
N TRP A 88 -17.30 -10.69 -8.16
CA TRP A 88 -17.65 -9.44 -8.85
C TRP A 88 -19.01 -8.87 -8.42
N ASN A 89 -19.96 -9.71 -8.01
CA ASN A 89 -21.28 -9.29 -7.55
C ASN A 89 -21.25 -8.55 -6.19
N LEU A 90 -20.16 -8.65 -5.44
CA LEU A 90 -19.94 -7.89 -4.20
C LEU A 90 -19.28 -6.51 -4.45
N LEU A 91 -18.82 -6.25 -5.68
CA LEU A 91 -18.17 -4.99 -6.03
C LEU A 91 -19.20 -3.93 -6.43
N ALA A 92 -19.04 -2.73 -5.87
CA ALA A 92 -19.81 -1.56 -6.27
C ALA A 92 -19.70 -1.31 -7.79
N PRO A 93 -20.77 -0.85 -8.48
CA PRO A 93 -20.72 -0.62 -9.93
C PRO A 93 -19.61 0.33 -10.39
N LYS A 94 -19.27 1.35 -9.59
CA LYS A 94 -18.19 2.31 -9.89
C LYS A 94 -16.81 1.64 -9.88
N VAL A 95 -16.55 0.81 -8.86
CA VAL A 95 -15.34 0.00 -8.75
C VAL A 95 -15.19 -0.94 -9.95
N ARG A 96 -16.27 -1.64 -10.33
CA ARG A 96 -16.26 -2.51 -11.51
C ARG A 96 -15.92 -1.74 -12.79
N ALA A 97 -16.50 -0.56 -12.97
CA ALA A 97 -16.22 0.28 -14.12
C ALA A 97 -14.74 0.72 -14.18
N ARG A 98 -14.16 1.15 -13.04
CA ARG A 98 -12.74 1.55 -12.98
C ARG A 98 -11.78 0.41 -13.28
N LEU A 99 -12.16 -0.83 -12.94
CA LEU A 99 -11.35 -2.01 -13.22
C LEU A 99 -11.66 -2.65 -14.58
N GLY A 100 -12.57 -2.09 -15.39
CA GLY A 100 -12.96 -2.70 -16.67
C GLY A 100 -13.69 -4.05 -16.51
N ILE A 101 -14.39 -4.26 -15.39
CA ILE A 101 -15.19 -5.46 -15.12
C ILE A 101 -16.59 -5.29 -15.71
N ARG A 102 -17.09 -6.32 -16.41
CA ARG A 102 -18.41 -6.31 -17.06
C ARG A 102 -19.54 -6.19 -16.04
N LYS A 103 -20.61 -5.46 -16.39
CA LYS A 103 -21.74 -5.19 -15.50
C LYS A 103 -22.53 -6.45 -15.10
N ASP A 104 -22.71 -7.38 -16.03
CA ASP A 104 -23.56 -8.57 -15.84
C ASP A 104 -22.75 -9.89 -15.84
N GLY A 105 -21.48 -9.83 -15.43
CA GLY A 105 -20.59 -10.98 -15.41
C GLY A 105 -20.57 -11.73 -14.07
N GLN A 106 -20.33 -13.04 -14.13
CA GLN A 106 -19.81 -13.80 -13.00
C GLN A 106 -18.28 -13.84 -13.11
N GLY A 107 -17.60 -13.73 -11.98
CA GLY A 107 -16.15 -13.74 -11.91
C GLY A 107 -15.67 -13.39 -10.52
N VAL A 108 -14.35 -13.49 -10.33
CA VAL A 108 -13.69 -13.17 -9.08
C VAL A 108 -12.52 -12.24 -9.38
N LEU A 109 -12.43 -11.15 -8.64
CA LEU A 109 -11.29 -10.26 -8.67
C LEU A 109 -10.22 -10.79 -7.72
N GLY A 110 -8.97 -10.81 -8.17
CA GLY A 110 -7.80 -11.01 -7.30
C GLY A 110 -7.32 -9.69 -6.72
N LEU A 111 -6.96 -9.68 -5.44
CA LEU A 111 -6.33 -8.54 -4.78
C LEU A 111 -4.95 -8.98 -4.28
N VAL A 112 -3.89 -8.28 -4.70
CA VAL A 112 -2.53 -8.56 -4.27
C VAL A 112 -1.90 -7.28 -3.73
N ASP A 113 -1.22 -7.38 -2.60
CA ASP A 113 -0.41 -6.31 -2.02
C ASP A 113 1.06 -6.72 -2.15
N MET A 114 1.84 -5.97 -2.93
CA MET A 114 3.25 -6.28 -3.08
C MET A 114 4.05 -6.08 -1.79
N ALA A 115 3.64 -5.20 -0.89
CA ALA A 115 4.35 -4.94 0.36
C ALA A 115 4.31 -6.15 1.30
N SER A 116 3.24 -6.96 1.21
CA SER A 116 3.10 -8.18 2.01
C SER A 116 4.21 -9.20 1.72
N ALA A 117 4.64 -9.30 0.45
CA ALA A 117 5.67 -10.22 -0.02
C ALA A 117 7.05 -9.55 -0.19
N SER A 118 7.08 -8.41 -0.87
CA SER A 118 8.28 -7.72 -1.39
C SER A 118 8.43 -6.31 -0.81
N GLY A 119 7.85 -6.04 0.36
CA GLY A 119 7.82 -4.72 0.99
C GLY A 119 9.09 -4.32 1.74
N LEU A 120 9.34 -3.01 1.83
CA LEU A 120 10.49 -2.45 2.55
C LEU A 120 10.46 -2.77 4.06
N ALA A 121 9.26 -2.90 4.64
CA ALA A 121 9.06 -3.27 6.04
C ALA A 121 9.48 -4.73 6.33
N ARG A 122 9.56 -5.59 5.30
CA ARG A 122 10.07 -6.97 5.42
C ARG A 122 11.60 -7.04 5.48
N ILE A 123 12.29 -5.94 5.19
CA ILE A 123 13.76 -5.89 5.13
C ILE A 123 14.29 -5.18 6.38
N PRO A 124 15.03 -5.88 7.27
CA PRO A 124 15.75 -5.23 8.35
C PRO A 124 16.62 -4.09 7.82
N ARG A 125 16.66 -2.94 8.49
CA ARG A 125 17.33 -1.73 7.97
C ARG A 125 18.78 -1.98 7.50
N HIS A 126 19.53 -2.81 8.20
CA HIS A 126 20.92 -3.17 7.87
C HIS A 126 21.07 -4.13 6.68
N LYS A 127 19.98 -4.73 6.20
CA LYS A 127 19.93 -5.61 5.01
C LYS A 127 19.31 -4.93 3.78
N ARG A 128 18.94 -3.65 3.89
CA ARG A 128 18.38 -2.88 2.78
C ARG A 128 19.47 -2.63 1.75
N ASN A 129 19.40 -3.36 0.65
CA ASN A 129 20.32 -3.23 -0.46
C ASN A 129 19.58 -3.61 -1.76
N PRO A 130 19.15 -2.64 -2.59
CA PRO A 130 18.32 -2.94 -3.76
C PRO A 130 19.02 -3.81 -4.80
N TRP A 131 20.36 -3.83 -4.81
CA TRP A 131 21.18 -4.69 -5.66
C TRP A 131 20.83 -6.18 -5.52
N GLY A 132 20.58 -6.63 -4.29
CA GLY A 132 20.26 -8.02 -3.95
C GLY A 132 18.77 -8.31 -3.75
N THR A 133 17.89 -7.34 -3.97
CA THR A 133 16.45 -7.53 -3.71
C THR A 133 15.68 -8.04 -4.92
N SER A 134 14.63 -8.83 -4.68
CA SER A 134 13.77 -9.41 -5.73
C SER A 134 12.29 -9.31 -5.40
N SER A 135 11.46 -9.08 -6.42
CA SER A 135 9.99 -9.03 -6.31
C SER A 135 9.29 -10.38 -6.50
N ARG A 136 10.03 -11.49 -6.46
CA ARG A 136 9.54 -12.85 -6.75
C ARG A 136 8.28 -13.24 -5.98
N GLY A 137 8.22 -12.96 -4.67
CA GLY A 137 7.04 -13.29 -3.86
C GLY A 137 5.77 -12.57 -4.32
N THR A 138 5.89 -11.39 -4.92
CA THR A 138 4.73 -10.71 -5.53
C THR A 138 4.18 -11.53 -6.70
N GLY A 139 5.05 -12.06 -7.55
CA GLY A 139 4.64 -12.91 -8.67
C GLY A 139 4.03 -14.24 -8.22
N GLU A 140 4.53 -14.82 -7.13
CA GLU A 140 3.95 -16.01 -6.50
C GLU A 140 2.51 -15.74 -6.00
N LEU A 141 2.26 -14.57 -5.40
CA LEU A 141 0.89 -14.16 -5.02
C LEU A 141 -0.02 -13.95 -6.24
N LEU A 142 0.48 -13.32 -7.31
CA LEU A 142 -0.27 -13.14 -8.56
C LEU A 142 -0.66 -14.49 -9.18
N LEU A 143 0.28 -15.44 -9.23
CA LEU A 143 0.01 -16.81 -9.69
C LEU A 143 -1.04 -17.51 -8.82
N ALA A 144 -0.96 -17.37 -7.50
CA ALA A 144 -1.89 -18.02 -6.60
C ALA A 144 -3.32 -17.48 -6.79
N ALA A 145 -3.47 -16.16 -6.95
CA ALA A 145 -4.76 -15.54 -7.28
C ALA A 145 -5.27 -16.01 -8.66
N ALA A 146 -4.42 -15.99 -9.69
CA ALA A 146 -4.77 -16.46 -11.03
C ALA A 146 -5.20 -17.94 -11.04
N GLY A 147 -4.50 -18.80 -10.30
CA GLY A 147 -4.84 -20.22 -10.14
C GLY A 147 -6.19 -20.47 -9.45
N ARG A 148 -6.77 -19.45 -8.80
CA ARG A 148 -8.13 -19.47 -8.25
C ARG A 148 -9.18 -18.88 -9.19
N GLY A 149 -8.82 -18.63 -10.44
CA GLY A 149 -9.70 -18.07 -11.47
C GLY A 149 -9.90 -16.55 -11.35
N ALA A 150 -9.01 -15.86 -10.64
CA ALA A 150 -9.05 -14.40 -10.57
C ALA A 150 -8.80 -13.76 -11.93
N ASP A 151 -9.74 -12.93 -12.38
CA ASP A 151 -9.61 -12.06 -13.53
C ASP A 151 -10.54 -10.85 -13.31
N PRO A 152 -10.06 -9.60 -13.36
CA PRO A 152 -8.66 -9.21 -13.35
C PRO A 152 -8.00 -9.49 -11.98
N ILE A 153 -6.72 -9.12 -11.85
CA ILE A 153 -6.02 -8.99 -10.57
C ILE A 153 -5.65 -7.51 -10.36
N LEU A 154 -6.01 -6.95 -9.21
CA LEU A 154 -5.59 -5.62 -8.77
C LEU A 154 -4.38 -5.74 -7.84
N LEU A 155 -3.25 -5.16 -8.25
CA LEU A 155 -1.99 -5.12 -7.51
C LEU A 155 -1.79 -3.75 -6.85
N GLY A 156 -1.72 -3.72 -5.53
CA GLY A 156 -1.19 -2.59 -4.77
C GLY A 156 0.33 -2.53 -4.88
N ALA A 157 0.85 -1.41 -5.42
CA ALA A 157 2.28 -1.20 -5.66
C ALA A 157 2.97 -0.27 -4.64
N GLY A 158 2.36 -0.05 -3.47
CA GLY A 158 2.93 0.79 -2.42
C GLY A 158 3.97 0.07 -1.58
N GLY A 159 4.89 0.83 -0.96
CA GLY A 159 5.77 0.31 0.10
C GLY A 159 6.83 -0.72 -0.34
N SER A 160 7.21 -0.77 -1.61
CA SER A 160 8.16 -1.78 -2.12
C SER A 160 9.56 -1.67 -1.52
N GLY A 161 10.16 -2.84 -1.29
CA GLY A 161 11.54 -3.00 -0.86
C GLY A 161 12.51 -3.29 -2.00
N THR A 162 12.03 -3.34 -3.25
CA THR A 162 12.78 -3.83 -4.41
C THR A 162 12.98 -2.73 -5.47
N SER A 163 14.06 -2.83 -6.26
CA SER A 163 14.30 -2.02 -7.47
C SER A 163 14.75 -2.91 -8.63
N ASP A 164 13.96 -3.93 -8.93
CA ASP A 164 14.30 -5.02 -9.85
C ASP A 164 13.49 -5.00 -11.15
N LEU A 165 12.85 -3.87 -11.51
CA LEU A 165 11.97 -3.75 -12.69
C LEU A 165 10.77 -4.72 -12.68
N GLY A 166 10.45 -5.34 -11.54
CA GLY A 166 9.46 -6.42 -11.50
C GLY A 166 9.96 -7.74 -12.10
N ILE A 167 11.25 -7.88 -12.40
CA ILE A 167 11.82 -9.09 -12.99
C ILE A 167 11.63 -10.30 -12.08
N GLY A 168 11.83 -10.16 -10.77
CA GLY A 168 11.57 -11.26 -9.83
C GLY A 168 10.12 -11.73 -9.92
N CYS A 169 9.17 -10.79 -9.93
CA CYS A 169 7.76 -11.05 -10.14
C CYS A 169 7.52 -11.78 -11.47
N LEU A 170 8.07 -11.27 -12.57
CA LEU A 170 7.96 -11.89 -13.89
C LEU A 170 8.62 -13.27 -13.98
N GLN A 171 9.70 -13.54 -13.24
CA GLN A 171 10.31 -14.87 -13.18
C GLN A 171 9.35 -15.90 -12.59
N ALA A 172 8.60 -15.52 -11.55
CA ALA A 172 7.55 -16.39 -11.04
C ALA A 172 6.47 -16.62 -12.11
N LEU A 173 6.17 -15.62 -12.93
CA LEU A 173 5.19 -15.73 -14.01
C LEU A 173 5.69 -16.43 -15.28
N GLY A 174 6.98 -16.78 -15.41
CA GLY A 174 7.51 -17.45 -16.61
C GLY A 174 8.59 -16.71 -17.40
N LEU A 175 9.17 -15.63 -16.85
CA LEU A 175 10.40 -15.05 -17.37
C LEU A 175 11.61 -15.94 -17.02
N CYS A 176 12.41 -16.27 -18.03
CA CYS A 176 13.65 -17.01 -17.90
C CYS A 176 14.82 -16.13 -18.37
N ALA A 177 15.90 -16.08 -17.58
CA ALA A 177 17.12 -15.38 -17.96
C ALA A 177 18.30 -16.34 -17.83
N ARG A 178 19.21 -16.34 -18.81
CA ARG A 178 20.34 -17.26 -18.85
C ARG A 178 21.68 -16.53 -18.91
N ASP A 179 22.69 -17.16 -18.33
CA ASP A 179 24.09 -16.74 -18.44
C ASP A 179 24.71 -17.16 -19.80
N PRO A 180 25.95 -16.74 -20.12
CA PRO A 180 26.62 -17.12 -21.37
C PRO A 180 26.81 -18.63 -21.54
N GLU A 181 26.78 -19.40 -20.45
CA GLU A 181 26.84 -20.86 -20.49
C GLU A 181 25.45 -21.52 -20.69
N GLY A 182 24.39 -20.72 -20.86
CA GLY A 182 23.01 -21.18 -21.05
C GLY A 182 22.30 -21.61 -19.76
N ARG A 183 22.92 -21.40 -18.59
CA ARG A 183 22.35 -21.76 -17.28
C ARG A 183 21.37 -20.69 -16.84
N GLU A 184 20.25 -21.12 -16.28
CA GLU A 184 19.24 -20.20 -15.75
C GLU A 184 19.77 -19.46 -14.51
N ILE A 185 19.50 -18.15 -14.44
CA ILE A 185 19.84 -17.30 -13.30
C ILE A 185 18.58 -17.12 -12.44
N THR A 186 18.55 -17.78 -11.28
CA THR A 186 17.41 -17.70 -10.35
C THR A 186 17.90 -17.75 -8.88
N PRO A 187 17.48 -16.81 -8.00
CA PRO A 187 16.69 -15.62 -8.31
C PRO A 187 17.49 -14.58 -9.13
N LEU A 188 16.81 -13.85 -10.01
CA LEU A 188 17.40 -12.73 -10.73
C LEU A 188 17.11 -11.43 -9.97
N SER A 189 18.19 -10.81 -9.50
CA SER A 189 18.20 -9.48 -8.86
C SER A 189 19.17 -8.56 -9.62
N PRO A 190 19.18 -7.23 -9.36
CA PRO A 190 20.07 -6.32 -10.08
C PRO A 190 21.56 -6.71 -10.08
N ASP A 191 22.09 -7.29 -9.00
CA ASP A 191 23.47 -7.82 -8.92
C ASP A 191 23.83 -8.84 -10.02
N HIS A 192 22.84 -9.46 -10.62
CA HIS A 192 23.04 -10.50 -11.62
C HIS A 192 22.91 -9.99 -13.05
N TRP A 193 22.42 -8.76 -13.27
CA TRP A 193 22.02 -8.28 -14.60
C TRP A 193 23.17 -8.20 -15.60
N GLU A 194 24.40 -7.98 -15.16
CA GLU A 194 25.58 -7.98 -16.05
C GLU A 194 25.91 -9.36 -16.62
N ARG A 195 25.47 -10.43 -15.94
CA ARG A 195 25.67 -11.82 -16.36
C ARG A 195 24.58 -12.33 -17.28
N VAL A 196 23.54 -11.53 -17.54
CA VAL A 196 22.39 -11.95 -18.35
C VAL A 196 22.76 -11.86 -19.83
N GLU A 197 22.90 -13.02 -20.47
CA GLU A 197 23.12 -13.12 -21.91
C GLU A 197 21.78 -13.01 -22.66
N SER A 198 20.81 -13.84 -22.27
CA SER A 198 19.49 -13.91 -22.91
C SER A 198 18.34 -13.83 -21.90
N VAL A 199 17.21 -13.27 -22.35
CA VAL A 199 15.95 -13.19 -21.59
C VAL A 199 14.81 -13.59 -22.50
N GLU A 200 13.96 -14.48 -22.00
CA GLU A 200 12.72 -14.93 -22.62
C GLU A 200 11.59 -14.78 -21.61
N CYS A 201 10.37 -14.51 -22.07
CA CYS A 201 9.22 -14.40 -21.19
C CYS A 201 8.02 -15.08 -21.84
N LEU A 202 7.58 -16.19 -21.27
CA LEU A 202 6.37 -16.88 -21.67
C LEU A 202 5.42 -16.96 -20.47
N LEU A 203 4.45 -16.06 -20.45
CA LEU A 203 3.39 -16.08 -19.44
C LEU A 203 2.48 -17.31 -19.65
N PRO A 204 1.76 -17.76 -18.61
CA PRO A 204 0.71 -18.76 -18.77
C PRO A 204 -0.29 -18.32 -19.84
N GLU A 205 -0.72 -19.25 -20.70
CA GLU A 205 -1.55 -18.98 -21.88
C GLU A 205 -2.81 -18.14 -21.58
N ARG A 206 -3.35 -18.26 -20.36
CA ARG A 206 -4.52 -17.50 -19.88
C ARG A 206 -4.21 -16.76 -18.59
N PHE A 207 -3.14 -15.98 -18.57
CA PHE A 207 -2.86 -15.11 -17.43
C PHE A 207 -3.86 -13.93 -17.39
N PRO A 208 -4.46 -13.62 -16.23
CA PRO A 208 -5.48 -12.58 -16.12
C PRO A 208 -4.92 -11.18 -16.36
N ARG A 209 -5.81 -10.25 -16.70
CA ARG A 209 -5.44 -8.82 -16.78
C ARG A 209 -4.95 -8.35 -15.41
N ILE A 210 -3.82 -7.64 -15.38
CA ILE A 210 -3.30 -7.01 -14.16
C ILE A 210 -3.61 -5.51 -14.21
N CYS A 211 -4.24 -5.00 -13.15
CA CYS A 211 -4.35 -3.57 -12.89
C CYS A 211 -3.42 -3.21 -11.73
N VAL A 212 -2.55 -2.23 -11.90
CA VAL A 212 -1.63 -1.78 -10.85
C VAL A 212 -2.15 -0.47 -10.27
N ALA A 213 -2.54 -0.48 -9.00
CA ALA A 213 -2.92 0.72 -8.26
C ALA A 213 -1.66 1.57 -8.01
N CYS A 214 -1.59 2.72 -8.70
CA CYS A 214 -0.42 3.59 -8.70
C CYS A 214 -0.84 5.05 -8.63
N ASP A 215 -0.46 5.72 -7.55
CA ASP A 215 -0.73 7.14 -7.37
C ASP A 215 0.47 8.04 -7.68
N VAL A 216 1.65 7.46 -7.89
CA VAL A 216 2.86 8.24 -8.21
C VAL A 216 2.96 8.45 -9.72
N THR A 217 3.49 9.61 -10.11
CA THR A 217 3.65 9.98 -11.52
C THR A 217 5.09 9.88 -12.00
N ASN A 218 5.99 9.38 -11.15
CA ASN A 218 7.40 9.20 -11.46
C ASN A 218 7.58 8.32 -12.72
N PRO A 219 8.33 8.80 -13.73
CA PRO A 219 8.71 7.97 -14.87
C PRO A 219 9.67 6.86 -14.41
N LEU A 220 10.05 5.97 -15.33
CA LEU A 220 10.99 4.89 -14.99
C LEU A 220 12.39 5.43 -14.65
N LEU A 221 12.91 6.31 -15.51
CA LEU A 221 14.31 6.75 -15.51
C LEU A 221 14.46 8.28 -15.30
N GLY A 222 15.68 8.71 -15.04
CA GLY A 222 16.09 10.12 -14.96
C GLY A 222 15.92 10.73 -13.56
N PRO A 223 16.05 12.06 -13.42
CA PRO A 223 16.11 12.72 -12.11
C PRO A 223 14.87 12.53 -11.23
N ARG A 224 13.71 12.26 -11.85
CA ARG A 224 12.45 11.93 -11.17
C ARG A 224 12.11 10.43 -11.24
N GLY A 225 13.04 9.61 -11.74
CA GLY A 225 12.88 8.19 -11.97
C GLY A 225 12.91 7.34 -10.71
N ALA A 226 12.69 6.04 -10.87
CA ALA A 226 12.55 5.09 -9.77
C ALA A 226 13.79 5.03 -8.86
N VAL A 227 14.98 4.97 -9.46
CA VAL A 227 16.26 4.84 -8.73
C VAL A 227 16.59 6.13 -8.00
N GLN A 228 16.53 7.26 -8.70
CA GLN A 228 16.91 8.56 -8.15
C GLN A 228 16.00 8.99 -6.98
N VAL A 229 14.69 8.75 -7.08
CA VAL A 229 13.72 9.17 -6.07
C VAL A 229 13.59 8.15 -4.93
N TYR A 230 13.55 6.85 -5.25
CA TYR A 230 13.21 5.81 -4.27
C TYR A 230 14.37 4.86 -3.92
N GLY A 231 15.49 4.89 -4.64
CA GLY A 231 16.68 4.09 -4.35
C GLY A 231 17.25 4.35 -2.94
N PRO A 232 17.49 5.62 -2.53
CA PRO A 232 18.10 5.91 -1.24
C PRO A 232 17.32 5.35 -0.03
N GLN A 233 15.99 5.46 -0.02
CA GLN A 233 15.17 4.90 1.07
C GLN A 233 15.18 3.35 1.12
N LYS A 234 15.49 2.71 -0.01
CA LYS A 234 15.65 1.25 -0.14
C LYS A 234 17.07 0.77 0.18
N GLY A 235 17.98 1.69 0.52
CA GLY A 235 19.36 1.39 0.93
C GLY A 235 20.40 1.51 -0.18
N LEU A 236 20.07 2.08 -1.34
CA LEU A 236 21.08 2.39 -2.35
C LEU A 236 21.98 3.53 -1.86
N ALA A 237 23.29 3.33 -1.91
CA ALA A 237 24.24 4.38 -1.57
C ALA A 237 24.18 5.50 -2.61
N VAL A 238 24.33 6.75 -2.16
CA VAL A 238 24.30 7.92 -3.06
C VAL A 238 25.40 7.84 -4.13
N THR A 239 26.56 7.26 -3.79
CA THR A 239 27.67 7.02 -4.71
C THR A 239 27.36 6.02 -5.82
N ASP A 240 26.35 5.16 -5.61
CA ASP A 240 26.03 4.07 -6.53
C ASP A 240 24.83 4.43 -7.43
N LEU A 241 24.21 5.60 -7.24
CA LEU A 241 22.99 5.99 -7.95
C LEU A 241 23.18 5.95 -9.47
N ASP A 242 24.27 6.51 -9.98
CA ASP A 242 24.51 6.60 -11.43
C ASP A 242 24.86 5.23 -12.04
N ALA A 243 25.64 4.42 -11.33
CA ALA A 243 25.98 3.06 -11.75
C ALA A 243 24.71 2.17 -11.78
N PHE A 244 23.90 2.24 -10.73
CA PHE A 244 22.64 1.50 -10.65
C PHE A 244 21.66 1.96 -11.73
N GLU A 245 21.48 3.28 -11.93
CA GLU A 245 20.60 3.83 -12.98
C GLU A 245 21.04 3.38 -14.38
N THR A 246 22.35 3.32 -14.64
CA THR A 246 22.89 2.84 -15.92
C THR A 246 22.53 1.38 -16.18
N LEU A 247 22.76 0.51 -15.19
CA LEU A 247 22.43 -0.91 -15.28
C LEU A 247 20.91 -1.13 -15.37
N PHE A 248 20.15 -0.41 -14.56
CA PHE A 248 18.68 -0.43 -14.54
C PHE A 248 18.09 0.01 -15.88
N ALA A 249 18.63 1.06 -16.50
CA ALA A 249 18.23 1.50 -17.83
C ALA A 249 18.58 0.47 -18.91
N ALA A 250 19.75 -0.18 -18.83
CA ALA A 250 20.15 -1.21 -19.78
C ALA A 250 19.21 -2.42 -19.73
N MET A 251 18.91 -2.92 -18.52
CA MET A 251 17.97 -4.03 -18.34
C MET A 251 16.55 -3.65 -18.77
N ALA A 252 16.06 -2.45 -18.43
CA ALA A 252 14.75 -1.97 -18.85
C ALA A 252 14.62 -1.93 -20.38
N ARG A 253 15.66 -1.51 -21.10
CA ARG A 253 15.70 -1.55 -22.58
C ARG A 253 15.62 -2.98 -23.12
N ARG A 254 16.30 -3.94 -22.51
CA ARG A 254 16.19 -5.37 -22.89
C ARG A 254 14.76 -5.90 -22.71
N LEU A 255 14.11 -5.62 -21.56
CA LEU A 255 12.72 -6.02 -21.34
C LEU A 255 11.76 -5.38 -22.35
N PHE A 256 11.97 -4.10 -22.67
CA PHE A 256 11.15 -3.40 -23.66
C PHE A 256 11.32 -3.99 -25.07
N GLN A 257 12.55 -4.27 -25.49
CA GLN A 257 12.82 -4.93 -26.77
C GLN A 257 12.16 -6.31 -26.85
N LEU A 258 12.25 -7.11 -25.78
CA LEU A 258 11.61 -8.42 -25.69
C LEU A 258 10.09 -8.35 -25.85
N SER A 259 9.46 -7.29 -25.34
CA SER A 259 8.00 -7.14 -25.42
C SER A 259 7.44 -6.93 -26.83
N GLY A 260 8.27 -6.49 -27.79
CA GLY A 260 7.82 -6.10 -29.13
C GLY A 260 6.86 -4.90 -29.15
N ARG A 261 6.64 -4.21 -28.02
CA ARG A 261 5.74 -3.07 -27.91
C ARG A 261 6.32 -1.82 -28.57
N GLN A 262 5.43 -0.92 -28.96
CA GLN A 262 5.76 0.38 -29.55
C GLN A 262 5.29 1.51 -28.64
N GLY A 263 5.96 2.66 -28.72
CA GLY A 263 5.67 3.85 -27.90
C GLY A 263 6.63 4.02 -26.73
N ASP A 264 6.45 5.12 -25.98
CA ASP A 264 7.31 5.47 -24.84
C ASP A 264 6.72 4.91 -23.53
N TYR A 265 7.17 3.71 -23.15
CA TYR A 265 6.82 3.11 -21.85
C TYR A 265 7.69 3.62 -20.69
N PHE A 266 8.83 4.23 -20.98
CA PHE A 266 9.76 4.74 -19.96
C PHE A 266 9.22 6.03 -19.33
N GLY A 267 8.56 6.86 -20.14
CA GLY A 267 7.96 8.13 -19.75
C GLY A 267 6.52 8.05 -19.21
N ILE A 268 5.88 6.88 -19.23
CA ILE A 268 4.51 6.72 -18.69
C ILE A 268 4.49 7.15 -17.22
N PRO A 269 3.59 8.06 -16.81
CA PRO A 269 3.43 8.43 -15.41
C PRO A 269 3.13 7.19 -14.56
N GLY A 270 4.02 6.91 -13.59
CA GLY A 270 3.91 5.73 -12.74
C GLY A 270 4.71 4.51 -13.22
N ALA A 271 5.40 4.58 -14.37
CA ALA A 271 6.29 3.51 -14.82
C ALA A 271 7.39 3.18 -13.79
N GLY A 272 7.86 4.19 -13.04
CA GLY A 272 8.84 4.02 -11.97
C GLY A 272 8.28 3.51 -10.64
N ALA A 273 6.96 3.31 -10.54
CA ALA A 273 6.33 2.86 -9.31
C ALA A 273 6.95 1.57 -8.80
N ALA A 274 7.12 1.51 -7.49
CA ALA A 274 7.64 0.33 -6.78
C ALA A 274 8.98 -0.23 -7.29
N GLY A 275 9.85 0.61 -7.86
CA GLY A 275 11.14 0.15 -8.37
C GLY A 275 11.05 -0.44 -9.79
N GLY A 276 10.07 0.01 -10.57
CA GLY A 276 9.89 -0.37 -11.96
C GLY A 276 9.01 -1.59 -12.19
N ILE A 277 8.34 -2.13 -11.15
CA ILE A 277 7.39 -3.24 -11.34
C ILE A 277 6.22 -2.83 -12.25
N GLY A 278 5.77 -1.57 -12.15
CA GLY A 278 4.77 -1.00 -13.05
C GLY A 278 5.24 -1.09 -14.50
N PHE A 279 6.46 -0.64 -14.80
CA PHE A 279 7.06 -0.80 -16.12
C PHE A 279 7.15 -2.26 -16.57
N GLY A 280 7.76 -3.15 -15.79
CA GLY A 280 7.96 -4.55 -16.18
C GLY A 280 6.65 -5.28 -16.48
N LEU A 281 5.65 -5.12 -15.62
CA LEU A 281 4.32 -5.71 -15.82
C LEU A 281 3.58 -5.05 -16.99
N MET A 282 3.72 -3.75 -17.21
CA MET A 282 3.17 -3.13 -18.42
C MET A 282 3.80 -3.78 -19.65
N VAL A 283 5.12 -3.78 -19.78
CA VAL A 283 5.77 -4.20 -21.03
C VAL A 283 5.61 -5.69 -21.30
N LEU A 284 5.73 -6.57 -20.29
CA LEU A 284 5.75 -8.02 -20.51
C LEU A 284 4.45 -8.74 -20.16
N ALA A 285 3.58 -8.14 -19.32
CA ALA A 285 2.30 -8.75 -18.93
C ALA A 285 1.07 -7.92 -19.32
N GLY A 286 1.28 -6.82 -20.05
CA GLY A 286 0.19 -5.95 -20.50
C GLY A 286 -0.63 -5.33 -19.38
N ALA A 287 -0.02 -5.13 -18.20
CA ALA A 287 -0.70 -4.51 -17.08
C ALA A 287 -1.12 -3.07 -17.40
N GLU A 288 -2.15 -2.59 -16.72
CA GLU A 288 -2.67 -1.23 -16.81
C GLU A 288 -2.47 -0.50 -15.49
N LEU A 289 -2.05 0.75 -15.52
CA LEU A 289 -1.97 1.59 -14.32
C LEU A 289 -3.33 2.22 -14.03
N VAL A 290 -3.81 2.10 -12.81
CA VAL A 290 -5.05 2.72 -12.34
C VAL A 290 -4.77 3.64 -11.16
N GLN A 291 -5.49 4.77 -11.07
CA GLN A 291 -5.38 5.71 -9.94
C GLN A 291 -5.90 5.03 -8.68
N GLY A 292 -5.00 4.77 -7.72
CA GLY A 292 -5.28 4.01 -6.51
C GLY A 292 -6.15 4.78 -5.51
N SER A 293 -5.87 6.05 -5.26
CA SER A 293 -6.59 6.86 -4.27
C SER A 293 -8.07 7.01 -4.61
N ASP A 294 -8.37 7.28 -5.89
CA ASP A 294 -9.74 7.38 -6.39
C ASP A 294 -10.46 6.03 -6.30
N LEU A 295 -9.78 4.95 -6.71
CA LEU A 295 -10.32 3.61 -6.67
C LEU A 295 -10.65 3.21 -5.22
N VAL A 296 -9.74 3.42 -4.28
CA VAL A 296 -9.95 3.14 -2.84
C VAL A 296 -11.09 3.98 -2.28
N SER A 297 -11.17 5.27 -2.64
CA SER A 297 -12.25 6.15 -2.20
C SER A 297 -13.63 5.67 -2.62
N GLU A 298 -13.76 5.24 -3.88
CA GLU A 298 -14.99 4.63 -4.40
C GLU A 298 -15.27 3.26 -3.81
N TRP A 299 -14.22 2.47 -3.54
CA TRP A 299 -14.33 1.14 -2.93
C TRP A 299 -14.89 1.18 -1.53
N LEU A 300 -14.40 2.12 -0.73
CA LEU A 300 -14.77 2.30 0.65
C LEU A 300 -16.02 3.18 0.82
N ASP A 301 -16.58 3.68 -0.30
CA ASP A 301 -17.71 4.61 -0.31
C ASP A 301 -17.47 5.85 0.57
N LEU A 302 -16.23 6.34 0.59
CA LEU A 302 -15.81 7.46 1.45
C LEU A 302 -16.71 8.69 1.29
N PRO A 303 -17.11 9.12 0.08
CA PRO A 303 -17.97 10.28 -0.07
C PRO A 303 -19.30 10.17 0.71
N GLU A 304 -19.96 9.02 0.68
CA GLU A 304 -21.23 8.83 1.38
C GLU A 304 -21.03 8.66 2.89
N ARG A 305 -19.98 7.92 3.31
CA ARG A 305 -19.63 7.79 4.73
C ARG A 305 -19.31 9.15 5.38
N ILE A 306 -18.54 10.00 4.70
CA ILE A 306 -18.25 11.36 5.18
C ILE A 306 -19.54 12.17 5.28
N ARG A 307 -20.43 12.12 4.27
CA ARG A 307 -21.72 12.84 4.33
C ARG A 307 -22.59 12.40 5.50
N ALA A 308 -22.62 11.10 5.80
CA ALA A 308 -23.39 10.53 6.89
C ALA A 308 -22.80 10.82 8.28
N ALA A 309 -21.49 11.12 8.38
CA ALA A 309 -20.82 11.35 9.65
C ALA A 309 -21.04 12.76 10.21
N ASP A 310 -21.04 12.90 11.53
CA ASP A 310 -20.99 14.19 12.24
C ASP A 310 -19.54 14.62 12.50
N MET A 311 -18.64 13.65 12.64
CA MET A 311 -17.21 13.85 12.81
C MET A 311 -16.39 12.80 12.07
N VAL A 312 -15.19 13.18 11.66
CA VAL A 312 -14.20 12.33 11.02
C VAL A 312 -12.93 12.31 11.87
N LEU A 313 -12.48 11.13 12.26
CA LEU A 313 -11.22 10.88 12.94
C LEU A 313 -10.31 10.12 11.97
N THR A 314 -9.13 10.66 11.71
CA THR A 314 -8.19 10.11 10.73
C THR A 314 -6.75 10.34 11.14
N GLY A 315 -5.80 9.80 10.39
CA GLY A 315 -4.40 9.87 10.75
C GLY A 315 -3.51 8.88 10.02
N GLU A 316 -2.21 9.07 10.21
CA GLU A 316 -1.13 8.23 9.70
C GLU A 316 0.15 8.39 10.56
N GLY A 317 1.15 7.56 10.32
CA GLY A 317 2.41 7.60 11.08
C GLY A 317 3.15 8.95 11.01
N ARG A 318 3.16 9.59 9.85
CA ARG A 318 3.83 10.89 9.64
C ARG A 318 2.99 11.72 8.69
N PHE A 319 2.58 12.89 9.17
CA PHE A 319 1.83 13.86 8.37
C PHE A 319 2.79 14.97 7.93
N ASP A 320 3.13 15.00 6.65
CA ASP A 320 4.07 15.96 6.07
C ASP A 320 3.56 16.53 4.73
N ARG A 321 4.38 17.32 4.03
CA ARG A 321 3.98 17.92 2.76
C ARG A 321 3.55 16.90 1.71
N SER A 322 4.14 15.70 1.71
CA SER A 322 3.76 14.63 0.78
C SER A 322 2.38 14.05 1.10
N SER A 323 1.99 14.01 2.38
CA SER A 323 0.63 13.65 2.79
C SER A 323 -0.40 14.57 2.13
N LEU A 324 -0.09 15.86 1.98
CA LEU A 324 -0.99 16.86 1.41
C LEU A 324 -1.17 16.78 -0.11
N GLU A 325 -0.48 15.86 -0.80
CA GLU A 325 -0.56 15.67 -2.26
C GLU A 325 -1.86 14.96 -2.72
N GLY A 326 -2.93 15.03 -1.92
CA GLY A 326 -4.28 14.62 -2.32
C GLY A 326 -4.56 13.12 -2.17
N LYS A 327 -3.91 12.42 -1.23
CA LYS A 327 -4.08 10.97 -1.00
C LYS A 327 -4.40 10.65 0.45
N GLY A 328 -4.92 9.44 0.68
CA GLY A 328 -5.09 8.86 2.02
C GLY A 328 -5.80 9.80 3.01
N PRO A 329 -5.26 9.97 4.24
CA PRO A 329 -5.85 10.83 5.26
C PRO A 329 -6.04 12.29 4.83
N ALA A 330 -5.12 12.89 4.08
CA ALA A 330 -5.25 14.30 3.70
C ALA A 330 -6.39 14.55 2.70
N ALA A 331 -6.60 13.64 1.75
CA ALA A 331 -7.74 13.70 0.84
C ALA A 331 -9.07 13.60 1.60
N LEU A 332 -9.13 12.71 2.59
CA LEU A 332 -10.28 12.57 3.48
C LEU A 332 -10.54 13.86 4.27
N VAL A 333 -9.49 14.46 4.86
CA VAL A 333 -9.58 15.73 5.59
C VAL A 333 -10.13 16.84 4.69
N ALA A 334 -9.56 17.00 3.49
CA ALA A 334 -10.00 18.00 2.53
C ALA A 334 -11.51 17.88 2.26
N ARG A 335 -11.95 16.67 1.92
CA ARG A 335 -13.34 16.38 1.56
C ARG A 335 -14.29 16.55 2.73
N ALA A 336 -13.88 16.15 3.93
CA ALA A 336 -14.67 16.31 5.14
C ALA A 336 -14.87 17.80 5.49
N LEU A 337 -13.83 18.62 5.34
CA LEU A 337 -13.91 20.07 5.59
C LEU A 337 -14.76 20.79 4.55
N GLU A 338 -14.68 20.42 3.26
CA GLU A 338 -15.60 20.92 2.22
C GLU A 338 -17.07 20.68 2.56
N LEU A 339 -17.38 19.54 3.20
CA LEU A 339 -18.72 19.17 3.64
C LEU A 339 -19.07 19.69 5.04
N GLY A 340 -18.24 20.57 5.62
CA GLY A 340 -18.46 21.20 6.92
C GLY A 340 -18.33 20.27 8.12
N LYS A 341 -17.71 19.09 7.96
CA LYS A 341 -17.59 18.07 9.01
C LYS A 341 -16.52 18.43 10.04
N LYS A 342 -16.70 17.99 11.28
CA LYS A 342 -15.67 18.10 12.34
C LYS A 342 -14.54 17.11 12.05
N VAL A 343 -13.29 17.55 12.00
CA VAL A 343 -12.15 16.68 11.64
C VAL A 343 -11.06 16.69 12.70
N HIS A 344 -10.64 15.50 13.11
CA HIS A 344 -9.51 15.27 14.00
C HIS A 344 -8.45 14.41 13.30
N VAL A 345 -7.22 14.90 13.25
CA VAL A 345 -6.07 14.18 12.68
C VAL A 345 -5.14 13.75 13.80
N PHE A 346 -4.83 12.46 13.88
CA PHE A 346 -3.84 11.93 14.80
C PHE A 346 -2.64 11.45 14.00
N ALA A 347 -1.48 12.04 14.26
CA ALA A 347 -0.27 11.69 13.54
C ALA A 347 0.84 11.30 14.52
N GLY A 348 1.57 10.22 14.20
CA GLY A 348 2.73 9.80 14.99
C GLY A 348 3.79 10.91 15.03
N SER A 349 3.96 11.62 13.92
CA SER A 349 4.77 12.83 13.80
C SER A 349 4.14 13.80 12.78
N ILE A 350 4.40 15.10 12.94
CA ILE A 350 3.96 16.13 11.97
C ILE A 350 5.18 16.99 11.63
N GLU A 351 5.37 17.27 10.35
CA GLU A 351 6.44 18.14 9.87
C GLU A 351 6.37 19.54 10.55
N PRO A 352 7.47 20.05 11.12
CA PRO A 352 7.50 21.39 11.69
C PRO A 352 7.14 22.47 10.66
N GLY A 353 6.25 23.39 11.02
CA GLY A 353 5.86 24.49 10.12
C GLY A 353 4.95 24.09 8.97
N LEU A 354 4.45 22.84 8.93
CA LEU A 354 3.48 22.40 7.94
C LEU A 354 2.23 23.28 8.02
N LYS A 355 2.01 24.08 6.97
CA LYS A 355 0.77 24.84 6.80
C LYS A 355 -0.26 23.89 6.23
N ILE A 356 -1.30 23.61 7.01
CA ILE A 356 -2.40 22.79 6.52
C ILE A 356 -3.28 23.71 5.66
N PRO A 357 -3.39 23.48 4.34
CA PRO A 357 -4.00 24.43 3.41
C PRO A 357 -5.51 24.63 3.64
N PHE A 358 -6.11 23.84 4.53
CA PHE A 358 -7.53 23.90 4.84
C PHE A 358 -7.93 25.04 5.79
N ASP A 359 -6.99 25.89 6.23
CA ASP A 359 -7.26 27.07 7.07
C ASP A 359 -8.25 28.09 6.44
N ARG A 360 -8.51 28.03 5.13
CA ARG A 360 -9.57 28.85 4.50
C ARG A 360 -10.98 28.27 4.66
N ALA A 361 -11.14 27.02 5.09
CA ALA A 361 -12.42 26.37 5.32
C ALA A 361 -12.93 26.60 6.76
N ARG A 362 -13.41 27.82 7.00
CA ARG A 362 -14.31 28.29 8.08
C ARG A 362 -13.80 28.38 9.53
N ALA A 363 -14.12 29.54 10.13
CA ALA A 363 -13.95 29.90 11.54
C ALA A 363 -14.83 29.10 12.55
N GLU A 364 -15.67 28.18 12.07
CA GLU A 364 -16.63 27.45 12.91
C GLU A 364 -16.22 26.00 13.24
N ASN A 365 -15.25 25.43 12.51
CA ASN A 365 -14.93 24.01 12.64
C ASN A 365 -13.42 23.71 12.46
N PRO A 366 -12.58 24.01 13.47
CA PRO A 366 -11.13 23.93 13.32
C PRO A 366 -10.62 22.49 13.27
N LEU A 367 -9.76 22.21 12.29
CA LEU A 367 -8.97 20.99 12.23
C LEU A 367 -8.11 20.86 13.50
N ARG A 368 -8.19 19.71 14.17
CA ARG A 368 -7.34 19.44 15.35
C ARG A 368 -6.32 18.36 15.05
N ALA A 369 -5.05 18.74 15.08
CA ALA A 369 -3.94 17.81 14.94
C ALA A 369 -3.40 17.37 16.31
N HIS A 370 -3.31 16.06 16.52
CA HIS A 370 -2.89 15.45 17.76
C HIS A 370 -1.56 14.71 17.56
N ARG A 371 -0.58 15.00 18.42
CA ARG A 371 0.67 14.23 18.54
C ARG A 371 0.68 13.48 19.89
N PRO A 372 1.28 12.29 19.98
CA PRO A 372 1.53 11.65 21.27
C PRO A 372 2.34 12.58 22.18
N ARG A 373 2.03 12.62 23.48
CA ARG A 373 3.01 13.15 24.47
C ARG A 373 4.21 12.20 24.44
N ARG A 374 5.44 12.72 24.49
CA ARG A 374 6.67 11.90 24.51
C ARG A 374 6.48 10.74 25.48
N LEU A 375 6.41 9.53 24.94
CA LEU A 375 6.53 8.33 25.73
C LEU A 375 8.03 8.15 26.05
N PRO A 376 8.39 7.73 27.27
CA PRO A 376 9.78 7.40 27.60
C PRO A 376 10.31 6.37 26.58
N ALA A 377 11.55 6.56 26.13
CA ALA A 377 12.19 5.59 25.24
C ALA A 377 12.11 4.19 25.89
N GLY A 378 11.39 3.26 25.26
CA GLY A 378 11.21 1.89 25.76
C GLY A 378 9.78 1.43 26.03
N SER A 379 8.75 2.31 26.01
CA SER A 379 7.36 1.83 26.07
C SER A 379 6.92 1.34 24.69
N ALA A 380 7.10 0.05 24.43
CA ALA A 380 6.47 -0.61 23.30
C ALA A 380 4.94 -0.44 23.40
N PHE A 381 4.28 -0.10 22.29
CA PHE A 381 2.85 -0.33 22.16
C PHE A 381 2.60 -1.82 22.45
N GLY A 382 1.81 -2.11 23.49
CA GLY A 382 1.73 -3.43 24.09
C GLY A 382 1.40 -4.51 23.06
N LYS A 383 2.38 -5.34 22.72
CA LYS A 383 2.13 -6.70 22.27
C LYS A 383 1.61 -7.46 23.50
N SER A 384 0.30 -7.65 23.58
CA SER A 384 -0.28 -8.59 24.54
C SER A 384 0.29 -9.98 24.23
N ALA A 385 1.11 -10.49 25.15
CA ALA A 385 1.67 -11.82 25.09
C ALA A 385 0.56 -12.85 25.34
N ALA A 386 0.08 -13.46 24.27
CA ALA A 386 -0.52 -14.79 24.34
C ALA A 386 0.63 -15.82 24.35
N ALA A 387 1.28 -15.99 25.51
CA ALA A 387 2.06 -17.19 25.84
C ALA A 387 2.47 -17.12 27.32
N ASN A 388 2.18 -18.20 28.04
CA ASN A 388 2.56 -18.52 29.42
C ASN A 388 1.72 -17.89 30.54
N GLY A 389 0.84 -18.75 31.08
CA GLY A 389 0.05 -18.48 32.28
C GLY A 389 0.92 -18.19 33.49
N ARG A 390 0.89 -16.94 33.95
CA ARG A 390 1.03 -16.57 35.36
C ARG A 390 0.08 -15.41 35.64
N LYS A 391 -0.75 -15.56 36.68
CA LYS A 391 -1.61 -14.50 37.22
C LYS A 391 -0.75 -13.31 37.63
N VAL A 392 -1.11 -12.11 37.19
CA VAL A 392 -0.59 -10.85 37.73
C VAL A 392 -1.79 -9.99 38.16
N ASP A 393 -1.68 -9.49 39.39
CA ASP A 393 -2.63 -8.75 40.21
C ASP A 393 -3.02 -7.37 39.62
N PRO A 394 -4.27 -6.87 39.75
CA PRO A 394 -4.72 -5.64 39.11
C PRO A 394 -4.41 -4.44 39.99
N GLY A 395 -3.17 -3.94 39.92
CA GLY A 395 -2.76 -2.74 40.66
C GLY A 395 -1.73 -1.94 39.88
N ARG A 396 -2.16 -0.79 39.34
CA ARG A 396 -1.36 0.24 38.62
C ARG A 396 -0.97 -0.07 37.17
N ALA A 397 -1.89 0.24 36.26
CA ALA A 397 -1.57 0.64 34.89
C ALA A 397 -2.41 1.87 34.52
N GLY A 398 -2.09 3.02 35.11
CA GLY A 398 -2.74 4.30 34.83
C GLY A 398 -1.71 5.30 34.32
N GLY A 399 -1.50 5.35 33.01
CA GLY A 399 -0.51 6.29 32.45
C GLY A 399 -0.35 6.20 30.95
N GLY A 400 -1.37 6.60 30.18
CA GLY A 400 -1.16 6.70 28.73
C GLY A 400 -2.38 7.03 27.88
N LEU A 401 -3.22 8.03 28.22
CA LEU A 401 -4.24 8.60 27.30
C LEU A 401 -4.54 10.08 27.62
N GLY A 402 -3.48 10.89 27.78
CA GLY A 402 -3.62 12.30 28.15
C GLY A 402 -4.24 13.23 27.10
N SER A 403 -4.32 12.80 25.83
CA SER A 403 -4.84 13.62 24.71
C SER A 403 -6.36 13.51 24.51
N LEU A 404 -7.03 12.52 25.10
CA LEU A 404 -8.48 12.36 24.97
C LEU A 404 -9.29 13.18 25.96
N LYS A 405 -8.68 13.75 27.01
CA LYS A 405 -9.38 14.49 28.09
C LYS A 405 -10.13 15.78 27.65
N LYS A 406 -10.10 16.15 26.36
CA LYS A 406 -10.76 17.35 25.81
C LYS A 406 -11.79 17.07 24.70
N LEU A 407 -12.17 15.81 24.51
CA LEU A 407 -13.40 15.42 23.81
C LEU A 407 -14.52 15.28 24.84
#